data_AF-A0A117KFK8-F1
#
_entry.id   AF-A0A117KFK8-F1
#
_cell.length_a   1.000
_cell.length_b   1.000
_cell.length_c   1.000
_cell.angle_alpha   90.00
_cell.angle_beta   90.00
_cell.angle_gamma   90.00
#
_symmetry.space_group_name_H-M   'P 1'
#
loop_
_entity.id
_entity.type
_entity.pdbx_description
1 polymer ?
#
loop_
_entity_poly.entity_id
_entity_poly.type
_entity_poly.pdbx_seq_one_letter_code
_entity_poly.pdbx_strand_id
1 'polypeptide(L)'
;MKTKLFFSAAALFAITANAQVKGGFKGQDPITAVSTVTRPVEKQWKGVFDKTGNEVSFGNNFVGARLNGVVQINDSLFSVLITPENTPVNGSPWYAFKVWSKTNKNIQIRFEYPPKVKHRYNAKLSNDGKKWTAAEHGEFVKIAADSNYVLKVKVSKDTTWIAAQELVTSVDVNNWISKLSNKNNTAEASIGLTAEGRKIPVFSIGNPSAKNKILISGRNHPPEVTGHYALEAFVETLTADTPLAKKFRKKFEVYVIPLLNPDGVDGGFWRHNSGGIDLNRDYNEFNQPETRAVRDFLKKEIIDSNKLLFSIDFHSTHDDIYYTVDPELKGNIPGFVPNWLNKVKDGIPGYTPHVKPLYFKPPTFTLFSYLFETFKTEALVFEIGDNTPKDFIKKKGEVSGEEFMKLILESTK
;
A
#
# COMPACT_ATOMS: atom_id res chain seq x y z
N MET A 1 7.72 -7.75 66.76
CA MET A 1 8.16 -8.05 65.37
C MET A 1 7.10 -7.50 64.42
N LYS A 2 7.45 -6.47 63.63
CA LYS A 2 6.53 -5.79 62.70
C LYS A 2 6.56 -6.47 61.33
N THR A 3 5.41 -6.98 60.89
CA THR A 3 5.19 -7.55 59.55
C THR A 3 5.12 -6.41 58.53
N LYS A 4 6.03 -6.39 57.55
CA LYS A 4 5.99 -5.44 56.42
C LYS A 4 5.23 -6.08 55.26
N LEU A 5 4.05 -5.53 54.93
CA LEU A 5 3.39 -5.74 53.64
C LEU A 5 4.20 -5.02 52.55
N PHE A 6 4.63 -5.74 51.52
CA PHE A 6 5.11 -5.17 50.27
C PHE A 6 3.91 -4.98 49.33
N PHE A 7 3.53 -3.73 49.07
CA PHE A 7 2.67 -3.38 47.95
C PHE A 7 3.55 -3.24 46.71
N SER A 8 3.42 -4.18 45.76
CA SER A 8 3.97 -4.00 44.41
C SER A 8 3.08 -3.02 43.65
N ALA A 9 3.58 -1.80 43.44
CA ALA A 9 2.97 -0.84 42.53
C ALA A 9 3.21 -1.31 41.07
N ALA A 10 2.18 -1.88 40.45
CA ALA A 10 2.17 -2.10 39.01
C ALA A 10 2.01 -0.74 38.31
N ALA A 11 3.10 -0.22 37.76
CA ALA A 11 3.05 0.96 36.90
C ALA A 11 2.34 0.59 35.59
N LEU A 12 1.08 0.99 35.44
CA LEU A 12 0.42 1.06 34.15
C LEU A 12 1.15 2.11 33.30
N PHE A 13 1.97 1.66 32.35
CA PHE A 13 2.42 2.52 31.25
C PHE A 13 1.21 2.79 30.34
N ALA A 14 0.53 3.90 30.57
CA ALA A 14 -0.35 4.49 29.57
C ALA A 14 0.52 5.02 28.43
N ILE A 15 0.58 4.28 27.32
CA ILE A 15 1.16 4.78 26.07
C ILE A 15 0.20 5.85 25.54
N THR A 16 0.39 7.10 25.96
CA THR A 16 -0.18 8.24 25.26
C THR A 16 0.62 8.43 23.99
N ALA A 17 0.15 7.84 22.88
CA ALA A 17 0.66 8.15 21.55
C ALA A 17 0.28 9.60 21.22
N ASN A 18 1.09 10.55 21.68
CA ASN A 18 0.95 11.94 21.36
C ASN A 18 1.52 12.15 19.95
N ALA A 19 0.78 11.70 18.94
CA ALA A 19 1.04 12.04 17.55
C ALA A 19 0.66 13.52 17.37
N GLN A 20 1.57 14.41 17.75
CA GLN A 20 1.43 15.84 17.50
C GLN A 20 1.41 16.05 15.98
N VAL A 21 0.24 16.45 15.50
CA VAL A 21 -0.08 16.75 14.10
C VAL A 21 0.85 17.87 13.60
N LYS A 22 1.82 17.52 12.75
CA LYS A 22 2.49 18.51 11.89
C LYS A 22 1.44 19.08 10.93
N GLY A 23 1.54 20.39 10.65
CA GLY A 23 0.57 21.17 9.87
C GLY A 23 -0.05 20.40 8.70
N GLY A 24 -1.38 20.35 8.69
CA GLY A 24 -2.17 19.40 7.92
C GLY A 24 -1.79 19.30 6.44
N PHE A 25 -1.48 18.08 6.01
CA PHE A 25 -1.40 17.70 4.61
C PHE A 25 -2.64 18.18 3.86
N LYS A 26 -2.45 18.98 2.80
CA LYS A 26 -3.55 19.60 2.03
C LYS A 26 -4.28 18.62 1.07
N GLY A 27 -3.91 17.34 1.10
CA GLY A 27 -4.36 16.36 0.12
C GLY A 27 -3.61 16.46 -1.21
N GLN A 28 -3.99 15.61 -2.17
CA GLN A 28 -3.48 15.66 -3.54
C GLN A 28 -4.01 16.88 -4.31
N ASP A 29 -3.22 17.37 -5.27
CA ASP A 29 -3.62 18.35 -6.28
C ASP A 29 -4.66 17.76 -7.26
N PRO A 30 -5.39 18.59 -8.02
CA PRO A 30 -6.33 18.10 -9.03
C PRO A 30 -5.69 17.14 -10.03
N ILE A 31 -6.45 16.11 -10.41
CA ILE A 31 -5.99 15.08 -11.32
C ILE A 31 -5.97 15.62 -12.75
N THR A 32 -4.81 15.57 -13.40
CA THR A 32 -4.64 15.95 -14.80
C THR A 32 -4.75 14.74 -15.72
N ALA A 33 -5.38 14.92 -16.88
CA ALA A 33 -5.37 13.91 -17.93
C ALA A 33 -3.95 13.75 -18.50
N VAL A 34 -3.54 12.50 -18.66
CA VAL A 34 -2.26 12.11 -19.24
C VAL A 34 -2.50 10.97 -20.23
N SER A 35 -1.66 10.87 -21.26
CA SER A 35 -1.72 9.73 -22.17
C SER A 35 -1.40 8.44 -21.42
N THR A 36 -2.20 7.42 -21.65
CA THR A 36 -2.03 6.08 -21.08
C THR A 36 -1.68 5.03 -22.11
N VAL A 37 -1.29 5.46 -23.32
CA VAL A 37 -0.69 4.57 -24.33
C VAL A 37 0.63 4.02 -23.79
N THR A 38 0.84 2.72 -23.96
CA THR A 38 2.04 2.01 -23.48
C THR A 38 3.33 2.73 -23.86
N ARG A 39 4.24 2.84 -22.90
CA ARG A 39 5.58 3.43 -23.06
C ARG A 39 6.64 2.44 -22.55
N PRO A 40 7.86 2.48 -23.11
CA PRO A 40 8.94 1.64 -22.62
C PRO A 40 9.21 1.85 -21.13
N VAL A 41 9.59 0.77 -20.46
CA VAL A 41 10.14 0.77 -19.10
C VAL A 41 11.59 0.31 -19.14
N GLU A 42 12.44 0.98 -18.37
CA GLU A 42 13.82 0.64 -18.11
C GLU A 42 13.89 -0.52 -17.11
N LYS A 43 14.31 -1.68 -17.61
CA LYS A 43 14.66 -2.81 -16.74
C LYS A 43 16.00 -2.50 -16.06
N GLN A 44 16.05 -2.66 -14.74
CA GLN A 44 17.30 -2.60 -14.00
C GLN A 44 18.14 -3.86 -14.25
N TRP A 45 19.46 -3.71 -14.25
CA TRP A 45 20.35 -4.85 -14.17
C TRP A 45 20.20 -5.56 -12.82
N LYS A 46 20.26 -6.89 -12.80
CA LYS A 46 20.13 -7.72 -11.59
C LYS A 46 21.42 -8.49 -11.33
N GLY A 47 21.99 -8.34 -10.13
CA GLY A 47 23.20 -9.05 -9.74
C GLY A 47 23.88 -8.44 -8.52
N VAL A 48 25.20 -8.63 -8.44
CA VAL A 48 26.09 -8.05 -7.42
C VAL A 48 26.90 -6.92 -8.03
N PHE A 49 26.82 -5.73 -7.47
CA PHE A 49 27.59 -4.57 -7.92
C PHE A 49 29.04 -4.74 -7.46
N ASP A 50 29.93 -4.94 -8.43
CA ASP A 50 31.35 -5.30 -8.25
C ASP A 50 32.30 -4.08 -8.19
N LYS A 51 31.80 -2.88 -8.51
CA LYS A 51 32.56 -1.62 -8.51
C LYS A 51 32.68 -0.94 -7.14
N THR A 52 32.51 -1.69 -6.05
CA THR A 52 32.51 -1.17 -4.66
C THR A 52 33.79 -1.52 -3.89
N GLY A 53 34.85 -1.89 -4.60
CA GLY A 53 36.06 -2.46 -4.01
C GLY A 53 35.85 -3.92 -3.57
N ASN A 54 36.88 -4.50 -2.94
CA ASN A 54 36.87 -5.92 -2.56
C ASN A 54 36.24 -6.19 -1.18
N GLU A 55 35.85 -5.18 -0.40
CA GLU A 55 35.47 -5.35 1.00
C GLU A 55 33.96 -5.31 1.26
N VAL A 56 33.22 -4.39 0.63
CA VAL A 56 31.77 -4.22 0.78
C VAL A 56 31.12 -4.52 -0.55
N SER A 57 29.99 -5.23 -0.54
CA SER A 57 29.27 -5.62 -1.75
C SER A 57 27.79 -5.30 -1.61
N PHE A 58 27.18 -4.98 -2.74
CA PHE A 58 25.76 -4.66 -2.85
C PHE A 58 25.12 -5.56 -3.88
N GLY A 59 23.86 -5.94 -3.69
CA GLY A 59 23.15 -6.77 -4.65
C GLY A 59 21.65 -6.55 -4.68
N ASN A 60 21.04 -6.82 -5.82
CA ASN A 60 19.60 -6.66 -6.05
C ASN A 60 18.97 -7.89 -6.72
N ASN A 61 19.65 -9.04 -6.70
CA ASN A 61 19.15 -10.28 -7.28
C ASN A 61 18.07 -10.93 -6.39
N PHE A 62 16.92 -10.28 -6.29
CA PHE A 62 15.69 -10.78 -5.67
C PHE A 62 14.47 -10.00 -6.19
N VAL A 63 13.28 -10.58 -6.00
CA VAL A 63 11.99 -10.02 -6.42
C VAL A 63 11.70 -8.74 -5.62
N GLY A 64 11.19 -7.70 -6.30
CA GLY A 64 10.91 -6.40 -5.72
C GLY A 64 12.15 -5.54 -5.44
N ALA A 65 13.37 -6.06 -5.66
CA ALA A 65 14.58 -5.27 -5.47
C ALA A 65 14.64 -4.09 -6.45
N ARG A 66 15.18 -2.94 -6.00
CA ARG A 66 15.56 -1.83 -6.86
C ARG A 66 16.85 -1.16 -6.40
N LEU A 67 17.84 -1.21 -7.28
CA LEU A 67 19.14 -0.56 -7.16
C LEU A 67 19.71 -0.43 -8.57
N ASN A 68 19.98 0.80 -9.02
CA ASN A 68 20.37 1.06 -10.42
C ASN A 68 21.87 1.26 -10.59
N GLY A 69 22.58 1.60 -9.51
CA GLY A 69 24.03 1.78 -9.54
C GLY A 69 24.60 1.92 -8.14
N VAL A 70 25.88 1.58 -7.99
CA VAL A 70 26.63 1.80 -6.75
C VAL A 70 28.01 2.33 -7.09
N VAL A 71 28.44 3.37 -6.38
CA VAL A 71 29.78 3.95 -6.49
C VAL A 71 30.36 4.05 -5.10
N GLN A 72 31.55 3.49 -4.89
CA GLN A 72 32.33 3.74 -3.68
C GLN A 72 32.95 5.14 -3.77
N ILE A 73 32.64 6.01 -2.81
CA ILE A 73 33.21 7.37 -2.73
C ILE A 73 34.50 7.34 -1.91
N ASN A 74 34.52 6.57 -0.82
CA ASN A 74 35.70 6.25 -0.02
C ASN A 74 35.47 4.94 0.75
N ASP A 75 36.36 4.58 1.66
CA ASP A 75 36.31 3.31 2.41
C ASP A 75 35.03 3.10 3.22
N SER A 76 34.33 4.18 3.60
CA SER A 76 33.13 4.10 4.45
C SER A 76 31.90 4.78 3.84
N LEU A 77 31.99 5.41 2.66
CA LEU A 77 30.87 6.09 2.00
C LEU A 77 30.62 5.51 0.61
N PHE A 78 29.38 5.07 0.41
CA PHE A 78 28.89 4.52 -0.85
C PHE A 78 27.71 5.35 -1.33
N SER A 79 27.67 5.63 -2.63
CA SER A 79 26.55 6.29 -3.29
C SER A 79 25.72 5.25 -4.03
N VAL A 80 24.42 5.21 -3.79
CA VAL A 80 23.48 4.32 -4.51
C VAL A 80 22.59 5.15 -5.41
N LEU A 81 22.52 4.76 -6.68
CA LEU A 81 21.63 5.38 -7.67
C LEU A 81 20.31 4.63 -7.69
N ILE A 82 19.21 5.36 -7.49
CA ILE A 82 17.85 4.83 -7.59
C ILE A 82 17.09 5.65 -8.64
N THR A 83 16.68 5.03 -9.74
CA THR A 83 15.92 5.68 -10.84
C THR A 83 14.55 5.02 -11.01
N PRO A 84 13.52 5.70 -11.55
CA PRO A 84 12.22 5.09 -11.86
C PRO A 84 12.27 4.19 -13.09
N GLU A 85 11.22 3.40 -13.27
CA GLU A 85 11.04 2.50 -14.41
C GLU A 85 10.89 3.27 -15.72
N ASN A 86 10.41 4.51 -15.68
CA ASN A 86 10.47 5.44 -16.79
C ASN A 86 10.13 6.86 -16.29
N THR A 87 10.16 7.83 -17.20
CA THR A 87 9.76 9.22 -16.92
C THR A 87 8.86 9.75 -18.04
N PRO A 88 8.04 10.79 -17.80
CA PRO A 88 7.78 11.45 -16.51
C PRO A 88 7.05 10.52 -15.54
N VAL A 89 7.32 10.68 -14.24
CA VAL A 89 6.69 9.92 -13.16
C VAL A 89 6.38 10.83 -11.98
N ASN A 90 5.21 10.64 -11.36
CA ASN A 90 4.95 11.23 -10.04
C ASN A 90 5.68 10.38 -8.99
N GLY A 91 6.92 10.78 -8.67
CA GLY A 91 7.89 9.90 -8.01
C GLY A 91 7.47 9.42 -6.61
N SER A 92 7.48 8.10 -6.42
CA SER A 92 7.47 7.44 -5.12
C SER A 92 8.72 6.55 -5.04
N PRO A 93 9.90 7.11 -4.71
CA PRO A 93 11.18 6.47 -5.00
C PRO A 93 11.38 5.15 -4.24
N TRP A 94 11.13 4.04 -4.93
CA TRP A 94 11.32 2.71 -4.38
C TRP A 94 12.76 2.27 -4.51
N TYR A 95 13.29 1.74 -3.41
CA TYR A 95 14.57 1.06 -3.35
C TYR A 95 14.44 -0.20 -2.49
N ALA A 96 15.16 -1.24 -2.88
CA ALA A 96 15.31 -2.45 -2.09
C ALA A 96 16.57 -3.18 -2.56
N PHE A 97 17.54 -3.41 -1.67
CA PHE A 97 18.79 -4.07 -2.01
C PHE A 97 19.40 -4.77 -0.79
N LYS A 98 20.41 -5.57 -1.05
CA LYS A 98 21.23 -6.27 -0.05
C LYS A 98 22.59 -5.58 0.04
N VAL A 99 23.16 -5.56 1.23
CA VAL A 99 24.54 -5.14 1.49
C VAL A 99 25.21 -6.11 2.46
N TRP A 100 26.48 -6.41 2.24
CA TRP A 100 27.31 -7.23 3.12
C TRP A 100 28.78 -6.82 2.98
N SER A 101 29.63 -7.28 3.90
CA SER A 101 31.05 -6.99 3.91
C SER A 101 31.89 -8.18 4.40
N LYS A 102 33.14 -8.27 3.96
CA LYS A 102 34.08 -9.30 4.43
C LYS A 102 34.44 -9.17 5.91
N THR A 103 34.38 -7.94 6.44
CA THR A 103 34.72 -7.59 7.82
C THR A 103 33.57 -6.78 8.45
N ASN A 104 33.54 -6.70 9.77
CA ASN A 104 32.56 -5.87 10.46
C ASN A 104 32.98 -4.41 10.35
N LYS A 105 32.14 -3.56 9.76
CA LYS A 105 32.41 -2.13 9.65
C LYS A 105 31.14 -1.30 9.60
N ASN A 106 31.27 -0.04 9.98
CA ASN A 106 30.22 0.95 9.80
C ASN A 106 30.42 1.62 8.44
N ILE A 107 29.35 1.71 7.65
CA ILE A 107 29.35 2.43 6.38
C ILE A 107 28.22 3.46 6.35
N GLN A 108 28.32 4.35 5.39
CA GLN A 108 27.34 5.35 5.03
C GLN A 108 26.89 5.08 3.59
N ILE A 109 25.59 5.11 3.37
CA ILE A 109 24.97 4.92 2.07
C ILE A 109 24.22 6.21 1.72
N ARG A 110 24.73 6.97 0.75
CA ARG A 110 24.09 8.16 0.20
C ARG A 110 23.15 7.76 -0.94
N PHE A 111 21.91 8.20 -0.86
CA PHE A 111 20.89 7.93 -1.88
C PHE A 111 20.87 9.04 -2.93
N GLU A 112 21.09 8.68 -4.19
CA GLU A 112 21.03 9.58 -5.34
C GLU A 112 19.79 9.31 -6.17
N TYR A 113 19.11 10.38 -6.56
CA TYR A 113 17.89 10.34 -7.36
C TYR A 113 18.02 11.25 -8.59
N PRO A 114 17.20 11.02 -9.64
CA PRO A 114 17.10 11.95 -10.76
C PRO A 114 16.75 13.38 -10.32
N PRO A 115 17.07 14.41 -11.12
CA PRO A 115 16.72 15.79 -10.80
C PRO A 115 15.24 15.97 -10.45
N LYS A 116 14.95 16.83 -9.47
CA LYS A 116 13.60 17.14 -8.95
C LYS A 116 12.90 16.01 -8.18
N VAL A 117 13.50 14.82 -8.09
CA VAL A 117 13.01 13.76 -7.21
C VAL A 117 13.52 14.00 -5.79
N LYS A 118 12.60 13.95 -4.81
CA LYS A 118 12.95 14.02 -3.39
C LYS A 118 12.89 12.62 -2.80
N HIS A 119 13.80 12.35 -1.87
CA HIS A 119 13.72 11.18 -1.03
C HIS A 119 12.39 11.18 -0.23
N ARG A 120 11.77 10.00 -0.09
CA ARG A 120 10.44 9.83 0.54
C ARG A 120 10.45 8.91 1.76
N TYR A 121 11.21 7.81 1.73
CA TYR A 121 11.05 6.72 2.68
C TYR A 121 12.26 6.50 3.57
N ASN A 122 12.08 6.67 4.89
CA ASN A 122 13.05 6.16 5.86
C ASN A 122 13.28 4.66 5.64
N ALA A 123 14.53 4.23 5.64
CA ALA A 123 14.90 2.84 5.33
C ALA A 123 14.38 1.85 6.38
N LYS A 124 14.00 0.67 5.93
CA LYS A 124 13.70 -0.50 6.74
C LYS A 124 14.81 -1.51 6.51
N LEU A 125 15.28 -2.11 7.60
CA LEU A 125 16.38 -3.05 7.63
C LEU A 125 15.88 -4.45 7.97
N SER A 126 16.51 -5.47 7.41
CA SER A 126 16.22 -6.87 7.73
C SER A 126 17.46 -7.74 7.56
N ASN A 127 17.56 -8.84 8.30
CA ASN A 127 18.62 -9.85 8.15
C ASN A 127 18.12 -11.16 7.52
N ASP A 128 16.81 -11.27 7.26
CA ASP A 128 16.18 -12.45 6.65
C ASP A 128 15.26 -12.10 5.47
N GLY A 129 15.08 -10.81 5.18
CA GLY A 129 14.15 -10.29 4.17
C GLY A 129 12.68 -10.42 4.54
N LYS A 130 12.35 -10.84 5.78
CA LYS A 130 10.97 -11.11 6.25
C LYS A 130 10.59 -10.27 7.45
N LYS A 131 11.48 -10.17 8.44
CA LYS A 131 11.30 -9.35 9.63
C LYS A 131 12.04 -8.04 9.44
N TRP A 132 11.31 -6.95 9.50
CA TRP A 132 11.82 -5.62 9.22
C TRP A 132 11.78 -4.74 10.45
N THR A 133 12.79 -3.90 10.59
CA THR A 133 12.86 -2.84 11.58
C THR A 133 13.13 -1.52 10.88
N ALA A 134 12.43 -0.45 11.26
CA ALA A 134 12.78 0.88 10.76
C ALA A 134 14.19 1.25 11.23
N ALA A 135 14.97 1.90 10.36
CA ALA A 135 16.24 2.50 10.77
C ALA A 135 15.99 3.52 11.89
N GLU A 136 16.87 3.53 12.90
CA GLU A 136 16.70 4.34 14.09
C GLU A 136 16.86 5.84 13.78
N HIS A 137 16.27 6.68 14.63
CA HIS A 137 16.38 8.12 14.50
C HIS A 137 17.86 8.56 14.64
N GLY A 138 18.42 9.14 13.58
CA GLY A 138 19.84 9.54 13.51
C GLY A 138 20.73 8.60 12.67
N GLU A 139 20.23 7.41 12.31
CA GLU A 139 20.85 6.58 11.27
C GLU A 139 20.55 7.14 9.88
N PHE A 140 19.41 7.81 9.72
CA PHE A 140 19.00 8.44 8.49
C PHE A 140 19.10 9.97 8.60
N VAL A 141 20.11 10.55 7.96
CA VAL A 141 20.43 11.98 8.08
C VAL A 141 20.29 12.65 6.72
N LYS A 142 19.49 13.72 6.68
CA LYS A 142 19.43 14.61 5.52
C LYS A 142 20.73 15.39 5.45
N ILE A 143 21.41 15.36 4.31
CA ILE A 143 22.57 16.23 4.10
C ILE A 143 22.04 17.65 3.84
N ALA A 144 22.58 18.67 4.52
CA ALA A 144 22.03 20.02 4.44
C ALA A 144 22.29 20.71 3.09
N ALA A 145 23.35 20.31 2.37
CA ALA A 145 23.79 20.93 1.13
C ALA A 145 23.08 20.40 -0.14
N ASP A 146 22.51 19.20 -0.09
CA ASP A 146 21.75 18.59 -1.18
C ASP A 146 20.37 18.10 -0.65
N SER A 147 19.47 17.66 -1.53
CA SER A 147 18.20 17.05 -1.09
C SER A 147 18.36 15.55 -0.80
N ASN A 148 19.61 15.08 -0.67
CA ASN A 148 19.94 13.66 -0.52
C ASN A 148 19.98 13.26 0.95
N TYR A 149 19.87 11.96 1.18
CA TYR A 149 19.87 11.36 2.49
C TYR A 149 20.99 10.33 2.60
N VAL A 150 21.51 10.19 3.81
CA VAL A 150 22.53 9.20 4.16
C VAL A 150 21.98 8.26 5.21
N LEU A 151 22.07 6.96 4.93
CA LEU A 151 21.87 5.89 5.91
C LEU A 151 23.22 5.47 6.47
N LYS A 152 23.36 5.52 7.79
CA LYS A 152 24.45 4.86 8.53
C LYS A 152 24.02 3.43 8.84
N VAL A 153 24.86 2.45 8.52
CA VAL A 153 24.55 1.04 8.76
C VAL A 153 25.82 0.26 9.10
N LYS A 154 25.70 -0.66 10.05
CA LYS A 154 26.74 -1.64 10.35
C LYS A 154 26.58 -2.82 9.42
N VAL A 155 27.64 -3.15 8.69
CA VAL A 155 27.68 -4.30 7.77
C VAL A 155 28.67 -5.33 8.27
N SER A 156 28.40 -6.59 7.94
CA SER A 156 29.19 -7.76 8.32
C SER A 156 29.15 -8.80 7.20
N LYS A 157 29.70 -10.00 7.44
CA LYS A 157 29.56 -11.12 6.50
C LYS A 157 28.11 -11.53 6.29
N ASP A 158 27.28 -11.32 7.31
CA ASP A 158 25.84 -11.53 7.20
C ASP A 158 25.22 -10.44 6.34
N THR A 159 24.27 -10.84 5.50
CA THR A 159 23.58 -9.94 4.59
C THR A 159 22.56 -9.08 5.36
N THR A 160 22.57 -7.78 5.08
CA THR A 160 21.52 -6.86 5.49
C THR A 160 20.72 -6.43 4.28
N TRP A 161 19.41 -6.57 4.35
CA TRP A 161 18.45 -6.02 3.40
C TRP A 161 18.11 -4.60 3.82
N ILE A 162 18.01 -3.71 2.84
CA ILE A 162 17.68 -2.30 3.00
C ILE A 162 16.58 -1.99 2.00
N ALA A 163 15.42 -1.51 2.46
CA ALA A 163 14.29 -1.20 1.59
C ALA A 163 13.50 0.04 2.02
N ALA A 164 12.80 0.65 1.07
CA ALA A 164 11.96 1.82 1.29
C ALA A 164 10.75 1.51 2.20
N GLN A 165 10.16 0.34 2.03
CA GLN A 165 9.19 -0.27 2.95
C GLN A 165 9.51 -1.76 3.06
N GLU A 166 8.83 -2.47 3.96
CA GLU A 166 8.91 -3.93 4.03
C GLU A 166 8.59 -4.56 2.66
N LEU A 167 9.31 -5.61 2.28
CA LEU A 167 9.02 -6.35 1.06
C LEU A 167 7.73 -7.14 1.21
N VAL A 168 6.74 -6.79 0.40
CA VAL A 168 5.53 -7.58 0.17
C VAL A 168 5.44 -7.80 -1.34
N THR A 169 5.87 -8.97 -1.80
CA THR A 169 5.91 -9.34 -3.23
C THR A 169 4.61 -9.97 -3.68
N SER A 170 4.45 -10.24 -4.99
CA SER A 170 3.28 -10.98 -5.49
C SER A 170 3.14 -12.36 -4.83
N VAL A 171 4.26 -13.02 -4.53
CA VAL A 171 4.30 -14.31 -3.83
C VAL A 171 3.76 -14.19 -2.40
N ASP A 172 4.12 -13.12 -1.70
CA ASP A 172 3.64 -12.89 -0.33
C ASP A 172 2.12 -12.66 -0.31
N VAL A 173 1.62 -11.86 -1.26
CA VAL A 173 0.17 -11.62 -1.42
C VAL A 173 -0.56 -12.92 -1.75
N ASN A 174 -0.05 -13.73 -2.69
CA ASN A 174 -0.69 -15.01 -3.04
C ASN A 174 -0.69 -15.99 -1.86
N ASN A 175 0.37 -16.00 -1.05
CA ASN A 175 0.43 -16.80 0.18
C ASN A 175 -0.59 -16.34 1.22
N TRP A 176 -0.81 -15.03 1.36
CA TRP A 176 -1.85 -14.48 2.21
C TRP A 176 -3.25 -14.86 1.72
N ILE A 177 -3.53 -14.71 0.42
CA ILE A 177 -4.79 -15.15 -0.21
C ILE A 177 -5.02 -16.64 0.04
N SER A 178 -4.02 -17.49 -0.22
CA SER A 178 -4.12 -18.94 0.00
C SER A 178 -4.49 -19.30 1.45
N LYS A 179 -3.91 -18.60 2.44
CA LYS A 179 -4.24 -18.80 3.86
C LYS A 179 -5.69 -18.43 4.16
N LEU A 180 -6.17 -17.29 3.62
CA LEU A 180 -7.56 -16.87 3.78
C LEU A 180 -8.54 -17.81 3.07
N SER A 181 -8.20 -18.25 1.87
CA SER A 181 -9.02 -19.15 1.06
C SER A 181 -9.21 -20.51 1.70
N ASN A 182 -8.12 -21.10 2.21
CA ASN A 182 -8.20 -22.37 2.95
C ASN A 182 -9.05 -22.24 4.24
N LYS A 183 -9.02 -21.08 4.89
CA LYS A 183 -9.80 -20.83 6.11
C LYS A 183 -11.29 -20.61 5.83
N ASN A 184 -11.63 -20.03 4.68
CA ASN A 184 -12.99 -19.57 4.37
C ASN A 184 -13.69 -20.35 3.25
N ASN A 185 -13.05 -21.39 2.71
CA ASN A 185 -13.51 -22.15 1.54
C ASN A 185 -13.81 -21.24 0.32
N THR A 186 -12.97 -20.22 0.11
CA THR A 186 -13.06 -19.33 -1.07
C THR A 186 -12.09 -19.80 -2.15
N ALA A 187 -12.44 -19.66 -3.42
CA ALA A 187 -11.55 -20.02 -4.52
C ALA A 187 -10.64 -18.83 -4.90
N GLU A 188 -9.35 -19.09 -5.09
CA GLU A 188 -8.46 -18.16 -5.76
C GLU A 188 -8.78 -18.13 -7.26
N ALA A 189 -8.96 -16.94 -7.80
CA ALA A 189 -9.23 -16.71 -9.21
C ALA A 189 -8.36 -15.57 -9.75
N SER A 190 -8.51 -15.27 -11.04
CA SER A 190 -7.81 -14.18 -11.72
C SER A 190 -8.81 -13.36 -12.52
N ILE A 191 -8.75 -12.03 -12.43
CA ILE A 191 -9.59 -11.15 -13.27
C ILE A 191 -9.04 -10.96 -14.68
N GLY A 192 -7.78 -11.32 -14.90
CA GLY A 192 -7.10 -11.17 -16.18
C GLY A 192 -5.60 -11.40 -16.05
N LEU A 193 -4.84 -10.92 -17.03
CA LEU A 193 -3.38 -10.95 -17.04
C LEU A 193 -2.83 -9.54 -17.10
N THR A 194 -1.66 -9.32 -16.49
CA THR A 194 -0.87 -8.09 -16.63
C THR A 194 -0.18 -7.98 -17.99
N ALA A 195 0.50 -6.87 -18.24
CA ALA A 195 1.29 -6.69 -19.47
C ALA A 195 2.47 -7.67 -19.61
N GLU A 196 3.06 -8.19 -18.52
CA GLU A 196 4.03 -9.31 -18.58
C GLU A 196 3.36 -10.69 -18.43
N GLY A 197 2.02 -10.78 -18.49
CA GLY A 197 1.30 -12.05 -18.49
C GLY A 197 1.13 -12.71 -17.11
N ARG A 198 1.33 -11.98 -16.00
CA ARG A 198 1.06 -12.48 -14.64
C ARG A 198 -0.44 -12.43 -14.36
N LYS A 199 -0.94 -13.39 -13.58
CA LYS A 199 -2.32 -13.37 -13.09
C LYS A 199 -2.54 -12.18 -12.16
N ILE A 200 -3.69 -11.52 -12.30
CA ILE A 200 -4.14 -10.47 -11.38
C ILE A 200 -5.10 -11.13 -10.39
N PRO A 201 -4.67 -11.38 -9.14
CA PRO A 201 -5.41 -12.23 -8.22
C PRO A 201 -6.72 -11.57 -7.77
N VAL A 202 -7.77 -12.38 -7.67
CA VAL A 202 -9.04 -12.03 -7.05
C VAL A 202 -9.58 -13.19 -6.25
N PHE A 203 -10.26 -12.88 -5.15
CA PHE A 203 -11.05 -13.86 -4.42
C PHE A 203 -12.36 -13.23 -3.94
N SER A 204 -13.42 -14.04 -3.92
CA SER A 204 -14.74 -13.62 -3.44
C SER A 204 -14.96 -14.12 -2.01
N ILE A 205 -15.54 -13.28 -1.17
CA ILE A 205 -15.96 -13.62 0.19
C ILE A 205 -17.47 -13.44 0.29
N GLY A 206 -18.17 -14.38 0.95
CA GLY A 206 -19.58 -14.25 1.27
C GLY A 206 -20.50 -15.08 0.38
N ASN A 207 -21.66 -14.54 0.03
CA ASN A 207 -22.71 -15.25 -0.69
C ASN A 207 -22.70 -14.90 -2.19
N PRO A 208 -22.29 -15.81 -3.10
CA PRO A 208 -22.22 -15.54 -4.54
C PRO A 208 -23.56 -15.11 -5.16
N SER A 209 -24.68 -15.52 -4.56
CA SER A 209 -26.02 -15.15 -5.01
C SER A 209 -26.53 -13.83 -4.42
N ALA A 210 -25.74 -13.13 -3.61
CA ALA A 210 -26.11 -11.85 -3.04
C ALA A 210 -26.31 -10.79 -4.13
N LYS A 211 -27.42 -10.03 -4.05
CA LYS A 211 -27.68 -8.88 -4.94
C LYS A 211 -26.80 -7.67 -4.62
N ASN A 212 -26.27 -7.59 -3.41
CA ASN A 212 -25.44 -6.49 -2.96
C ASN A 212 -23.98 -6.90 -3.01
N LYS A 213 -23.22 -6.26 -3.91
CA LYS A 213 -21.81 -6.52 -4.16
C LYS A 213 -20.95 -5.41 -3.54
N ILE A 214 -19.74 -5.76 -3.14
CA ILE A 214 -18.73 -4.84 -2.60
C ILE A 214 -17.40 -5.11 -3.30
N LEU A 215 -16.63 -4.05 -3.57
CA LEU A 215 -15.28 -4.16 -4.13
C LEU A 215 -14.23 -3.63 -3.15
N ILE A 216 -13.19 -4.42 -2.92
CA ILE A 216 -11.99 -4.01 -2.19
C ILE A 216 -10.80 -4.16 -3.12
N SER A 217 -10.07 -3.09 -3.37
CA SER A 217 -8.87 -3.10 -4.20
C SER A 217 -7.68 -2.44 -3.51
N GLY A 218 -6.49 -2.71 -4.01
CA GLY A 218 -5.30 -1.98 -3.60
C GLY A 218 -4.09 -2.26 -4.48
N ARG A 219 -3.00 -1.57 -4.18
CA ARG A 219 -1.68 -1.77 -4.82
C ARG A 219 -1.70 -1.57 -6.34
N ASN A 220 -2.43 -0.52 -6.77
CA ASN A 220 -2.26 0.10 -8.08
C ASN A 220 -0.81 0.57 -8.26
N HIS A 221 -0.28 1.30 -7.27
CA HIS A 221 1.11 1.72 -7.27
C HIS A 221 1.95 0.74 -6.44
N PRO A 222 3.11 0.29 -6.96
CA PRO A 222 3.91 -0.74 -6.31
C PRO A 222 4.42 -0.42 -4.89
N PRO A 223 4.86 0.81 -4.54
CA PRO A 223 5.46 1.08 -3.23
C PRO A 223 4.48 1.18 -2.05
N GLU A 224 3.17 1.10 -2.31
CA GLU A 224 2.11 1.43 -1.34
C GLU A 224 1.82 0.28 -0.36
N VAL A 225 2.85 -0.10 0.41
CA VAL A 225 2.83 -1.22 1.36
C VAL A 225 1.96 -0.91 2.59
N THR A 226 1.96 0.33 3.10
CA THR A 226 1.18 0.67 4.30
C THR A 226 -0.34 0.60 4.03
N GLY A 227 -0.76 0.96 2.82
CA GLY A 227 -2.14 0.77 2.34
C GLY A 227 -2.50 -0.71 2.24
N HIS A 228 -1.58 -1.54 1.76
CA HIS A 228 -1.78 -2.99 1.71
C HIS A 228 -1.99 -3.61 3.11
N TYR A 229 -1.25 -3.19 4.13
CA TYR A 229 -1.49 -3.67 5.51
C TYR A 229 -2.87 -3.28 6.06
N ALA A 230 -3.38 -2.09 5.72
CA ALA A 230 -4.75 -1.71 6.09
C ALA A 230 -5.79 -2.56 5.35
N LEU A 231 -5.55 -2.87 4.07
CA LEU A 231 -6.38 -3.78 3.28
C LEU A 231 -6.42 -5.17 3.93
N GLU A 232 -5.25 -5.74 4.27
CA GLU A 232 -5.17 -7.05 4.92
C GLU A 232 -6.00 -7.09 6.21
N ALA A 233 -5.79 -6.13 7.12
CA ALA A 233 -6.51 -6.05 8.37
C ALA A 233 -8.04 -5.87 8.18
N PHE A 234 -8.44 -5.06 7.20
CA PHE A 234 -9.85 -4.86 6.85
C PHE A 234 -10.49 -6.17 6.36
N VAL A 235 -9.85 -6.86 5.41
CA VAL A 235 -10.35 -8.12 4.84
C VAL A 235 -10.34 -9.26 5.86
N GLU A 236 -9.31 -9.35 6.70
CA GLU A 236 -9.25 -10.32 7.81
C GLU A 236 -10.40 -10.14 8.79
N THR A 237 -10.79 -8.89 9.04
CA THR A 237 -11.95 -8.56 9.88
C THR A 237 -13.27 -9.01 9.24
N LEU A 238 -13.43 -8.80 7.93
CA LEU A 238 -14.62 -9.27 7.18
C LEU A 238 -14.72 -10.80 7.09
N THR A 239 -13.59 -11.50 7.20
CA THR A 239 -13.49 -12.97 7.14
C THR A 239 -13.37 -13.64 8.51
N ALA A 240 -13.38 -12.87 9.60
CA ALA A 240 -13.28 -13.40 10.94
C ALA A 240 -14.45 -14.35 11.30
N ASP A 241 -14.25 -15.19 12.32
CA ASP A 241 -15.26 -16.14 12.80
C ASP A 241 -16.27 -15.52 13.78
N THR A 242 -16.49 -14.20 13.68
CA THR A 242 -17.40 -13.48 14.57
C THR A 242 -18.87 -13.57 14.09
N PRO A 243 -19.86 -13.46 14.99
CA PRO A 243 -21.27 -13.42 14.59
C PRO A 243 -21.58 -12.30 13.58
N LEU A 244 -20.96 -11.12 13.76
CA LEU A 244 -21.10 -9.97 12.85
C LEU A 244 -20.60 -10.33 11.45
N ALA A 245 -19.39 -10.86 11.34
CA ALA A 245 -18.78 -11.18 10.05
C ALA A 245 -19.51 -12.32 9.33
N LYS A 246 -19.97 -13.36 10.07
CA LYS A 246 -20.85 -14.41 9.52
C LYS A 246 -22.17 -13.83 8.98
N LYS A 247 -22.79 -12.90 9.71
CA LYS A 247 -24.04 -12.25 9.30
C LYS A 247 -23.83 -11.40 8.04
N PHE A 248 -22.73 -10.65 7.99
CA PHE A 248 -22.31 -9.88 6.82
C PHE A 248 -22.11 -10.79 5.60
N ARG A 249 -21.29 -11.84 5.71
CA ARG A 249 -20.99 -12.77 4.62
C ARG A 249 -22.22 -13.53 4.07
N LYS A 250 -23.31 -13.64 4.83
CA LYS A 250 -24.58 -14.20 4.32
C LYS A 250 -25.35 -13.26 3.38
N LYS A 251 -25.19 -11.94 3.54
CA LYS A 251 -25.97 -10.91 2.83
C LYS A 251 -25.24 -10.29 1.64
N PHE A 252 -23.92 -10.35 1.61
CA PHE A 252 -23.10 -9.67 0.61
C PHE A 252 -22.14 -10.64 -0.07
N GLU A 253 -21.75 -10.29 -1.30
CA GLU A 253 -20.54 -10.80 -1.92
C GLU A 253 -19.51 -9.68 -1.98
N VAL A 254 -18.28 -9.99 -1.57
CA VAL A 254 -17.16 -9.06 -1.57
C VAL A 254 -16.11 -9.59 -2.53
N TYR A 255 -15.80 -8.83 -3.58
CA TYR A 255 -14.67 -9.09 -4.46
C TYR A 255 -13.43 -8.39 -3.91
N VAL A 256 -12.33 -9.12 -3.74
CA VAL A 256 -11.06 -8.58 -3.24
C VAL A 256 -9.98 -8.72 -4.31
N ILE A 257 -9.44 -7.61 -4.78
CA ILE A 257 -8.30 -7.51 -5.71
C ILE A 257 -7.13 -6.86 -4.95
N PRO A 258 -6.35 -7.63 -4.17
CA PRO A 258 -5.39 -7.07 -3.23
C PRO A 258 -4.09 -6.57 -3.86
N LEU A 259 -3.85 -6.95 -5.12
CA LEU A 259 -2.66 -6.60 -5.87
C LEU A 259 -3.00 -6.41 -7.35
N LEU A 260 -3.23 -5.16 -7.75
CA LEU A 260 -3.55 -4.86 -9.15
C LEU A 260 -2.32 -4.85 -10.06
N ASN A 261 -1.15 -4.48 -9.54
CA ASN A 261 0.08 -4.30 -10.30
C ASN A 261 1.22 -5.26 -9.85
N PRO A 262 1.07 -6.58 -10.02
CA PRO A 262 2.11 -7.53 -9.61
C PRO A 262 3.40 -7.35 -10.42
N ASP A 263 3.33 -6.94 -11.68
CA ASP A 263 4.50 -6.65 -12.52
C ASP A 263 5.36 -5.54 -11.91
N GLY A 264 4.75 -4.41 -11.57
CA GLY A 264 5.45 -3.29 -10.96
C GLY A 264 5.98 -3.63 -9.58
N VAL A 265 5.22 -4.37 -8.76
CA VAL A 265 5.67 -4.81 -7.43
C VAL A 265 6.91 -5.69 -7.53
N ASP A 266 6.88 -6.73 -8.36
CA ASP A 266 7.98 -7.66 -8.49
C ASP A 266 9.18 -7.06 -9.24
N GLY A 267 8.92 -6.08 -10.11
CA GLY A 267 9.92 -5.27 -10.80
C GLY A 267 10.60 -4.21 -9.93
N GLY A 268 10.05 -3.92 -8.74
CA GLY A 268 10.52 -2.84 -7.86
C GLY A 268 10.18 -1.45 -8.42
N PHE A 269 9.03 -1.27 -9.03
CA PHE A 269 8.67 -0.02 -9.69
C PHE A 269 8.27 1.09 -8.69
N TRP A 270 8.42 2.33 -9.11
CA TRP A 270 8.09 3.51 -8.31
C TRP A 270 6.60 3.81 -8.38
N ARG A 271 5.95 3.54 -9.52
CA ARG A 271 4.53 3.89 -9.67
C ARG A 271 3.79 3.12 -10.75
N HIS A 272 4.41 2.94 -11.90
CA HIS A 272 3.74 2.44 -13.10
C HIS A 272 3.65 0.91 -13.14
N ASN A 273 2.85 0.40 -14.08
CA ASN A 273 2.91 -1.01 -14.49
C ASN A 273 4.09 -1.24 -15.48
N SER A 274 4.21 -2.47 -15.99
CA SER A 274 5.19 -2.84 -17.03
C SER A 274 4.93 -2.18 -18.38
N GLY A 275 3.73 -1.64 -18.61
CA GLY A 275 3.42 -0.76 -19.75
C GLY A 275 3.85 0.69 -19.56
N GLY A 276 4.51 1.04 -18.45
CA GLY A 276 5.07 2.36 -18.19
C GLY A 276 4.02 3.44 -17.89
N ILE A 277 2.84 3.03 -17.43
CA ILE A 277 1.69 3.89 -17.16
C ILE A 277 1.22 3.78 -15.70
N ASP A 278 0.78 4.91 -15.16
CA ASP A 278 0.04 4.98 -13.90
C ASP A 278 -1.35 4.38 -14.12
N LEU A 279 -1.59 3.16 -13.61
CA LEU A 279 -2.87 2.46 -13.76
C LEU A 279 -4.04 3.30 -13.27
N ASN A 280 -3.82 4.13 -12.24
CA ASN A 280 -4.85 4.99 -11.68
C ASN A 280 -5.08 6.29 -12.50
N ARG A 281 -4.61 6.33 -13.76
CA ARG A 281 -4.97 7.33 -14.77
C ARG A 281 -5.62 6.74 -16.01
N ASP A 282 -5.75 5.41 -16.07
CA ASP A 282 -6.15 4.68 -17.28
C ASP A 282 -7.61 4.21 -17.28
N TYR A 283 -8.41 4.64 -16.30
CA TYR A 283 -9.83 4.26 -16.21
C TYR A 283 -10.77 5.05 -17.13
N ASN A 284 -10.21 5.83 -18.08
CA ASN A 284 -10.95 6.43 -19.18
C ASN A 284 -10.78 5.63 -20.48
N GLU A 285 -9.52 5.44 -20.91
CA GLU A 285 -9.19 4.80 -22.20
C GLU A 285 -9.01 3.28 -22.10
N PHE A 286 -8.64 2.76 -20.92
CA PHE A 286 -8.33 1.34 -20.69
C PHE A 286 -7.26 0.80 -21.64
N ASN A 287 -6.19 1.57 -21.84
CA ASN A 287 -5.05 1.19 -22.69
C ASN A 287 -4.20 0.08 -22.05
N GLN A 288 -4.25 -0.07 -20.73
CA GLN A 288 -3.49 -1.07 -19.98
C GLN A 288 -4.31 -2.35 -19.72
N PRO A 289 -3.69 -3.54 -19.76
CA PRO A 289 -4.39 -4.80 -19.56
C PRO A 289 -4.97 -4.95 -18.13
N GLU A 290 -4.30 -4.39 -17.12
CA GLU A 290 -4.75 -4.46 -15.73
C GLU A 290 -6.08 -3.72 -15.51
N THR A 291 -6.21 -2.51 -16.07
CA THR A 291 -7.45 -1.71 -15.96
C THR A 291 -8.58 -2.31 -16.79
N ARG A 292 -8.28 -2.87 -17.98
CA ARG A 292 -9.25 -3.66 -18.78
C ARG A 292 -9.77 -4.85 -18.00
N ALA A 293 -8.89 -5.59 -17.32
CA ALA A 293 -9.28 -6.74 -16.52
C ALA A 293 -10.28 -6.34 -15.41
N VAL A 294 -10.06 -5.22 -14.72
CA VAL A 294 -11.01 -4.71 -13.71
C VAL A 294 -12.35 -4.33 -14.35
N ARG A 295 -12.32 -3.58 -15.45
CA ARG A 295 -13.52 -3.16 -16.18
C ARG A 295 -14.35 -4.36 -16.63
N ASP A 296 -13.71 -5.33 -17.28
CA ASP A 296 -14.38 -6.47 -17.90
C ASP A 296 -14.89 -7.44 -16.83
N PHE A 297 -14.14 -7.63 -15.74
CA PHE A 297 -14.60 -8.36 -14.57
C PHE A 297 -15.85 -7.72 -13.97
N LEU A 298 -15.83 -6.42 -13.67
CA LEU A 298 -16.97 -5.75 -13.05
C LEU A 298 -18.18 -5.66 -13.97
N LYS A 299 -18.00 -5.46 -15.28
CA LYS A 299 -19.11 -5.51 -16.26
C LYS A 299 -19.77 -6.88 -16.34
N LYS A 300 -19.02 -7.95 -16.09
CA LYS A 300 -19.54 -9.32 -16.06
C LYS A 300 -20.28 -9.60 -14.75
N GLU A 301 -19.70 -9.20 -13.62
CA GLU A 301 -20.22 -9.52 -12.29
C GLU A 301 -21.38 -8.61 -11.85
N ILE A 302 -21.37 -7.35 -12.30
CA ILE A 302 -22.41 -6.36 -12.00
C ILE A 302 -23.39 -6.28 -13.16
N ILE A 303 -24.58 -6.83 -12.95
CA ILE A 303 -25.67 -6.97 -13.93
C ILE A 303 -26.96 -6.36 -13.39
N ASP A 304 -27.99 -6.23 -14.23
CA ASP A 304 -29.26 -5.56 -13.89
C ASP A 304 -29.96 -6.10 -12.62
N SER A 305 -29.73 -7.36 -12.24
CA SER A 305 -30.34 -7.99 -11.08
C SER A 305 -29.59 -7.78 -9.75
N ASN A 306 -28.41 -7.14 -9.79
CA ASN A 306 -27.56 -6.87 -8.64
C ASN A 306 -26.97 -5.44 -8.70
N LYS A 307 -26.27 -5.01 -7.64
CA LYS A 307 -25.66 -3.67 -7.56
C LYS A 307 -24.33 -3.71 -6.80
N LEU A 308 -23.36 -2.92 -7.25
CA LEU A 308 -22.16 -2.57 -6.50
C LEU A 308 -22.49 -1.44 -5.52
N LEU A 309 -22.60 -1.75 -4.23
CA LEU A 309 -23.00 -0.78 -3.22
C LEU A 309 -21.83 0.10 -2.77
N PHE A 310 -20.71 -0.53 -2.43
CA PHE A 310 -19.54 0.13 -1.87
C PHE A 310 -18.26 -0.34 -2.57
N SER A 311 -17.33 0.59 -2.78
CA SER A 311 -15.99 0.28 -3.24
C SER A 311 -14.94 1.04 -2.43
N ILE A 312 -13.83 0.36 -2.13
CA ILE A 312 -12.71 0.96 -1.41
C ILE A 312 -11.39 0.58 -2.07
N ASP A 313 -10.57 1.60 -2.32
CA ASP A 313 -9.25 1.44 -2.92
C ASP A 313 -8.16 1.89 -1.92
N PHE A 314 -7.30 0.95 -1.52
CA PHE A 314 -6.27 1.17 -0.51
C PHE A 314 -4.95 1.62 -1.15
N HIS A 315 -4.42 2.74 -0.65
CA HIS A 315 -3.24 3.43 -1.17
C HIS A 315 -2.30 3.90 -0.05
N SER A 316 -1.18 4.53 -0.42
CA SER A 316 -0.24 5.13 0.54
C SER A 316 0.25 6.50 0.11
N THR A 317 0.24 7.43 1.06
CA THR A 317 0.71 8.80 0.89
C THR A 317 1.58 9.21 2.08
N HIS A 318 1.95 10.47 2.19
CA HIS A 318 2.76 10.96 3.31
C HIS A 318 1.98 10.92 4.66
N ASP A 319 0.67 11.14 4.60
CA ASP A 319 -0.21 11.28 5.78
C ASP A 319 -1.51 10.50 5.59
N ASP A 320 -2.07 9.98 6.67
CA ASP A 320 -3.39 9.33 6.64
C ASP A 320 -4.47 10.27 6.10
N ILE A 321 -5.21 9.88 5.06
CA ILE A 321 -6.33 10.65 4.51
C ILE A 321 -7.36 9.74 3.83
N TYR A 322 -8.62 10.17 3.85
CA TYR A 322 -9.70 9.54 3.10
C TYR A 322 -10.14 10.48 1.99
N TYR A 323 -10.16 9.98 0.75
CA TYR A 323 -10.82 10.67 -0.34
C TYR A 323 -12.20 10.10 -0.58
N THR A 324 -13.21 10.97 -0.51
CA THR A 324 -14.61 10.59 -0.62
C THR A 324 -15.22 11.15 -1.89
N VAL A 325 -16.35 10.55 -2.29
CA VAL A 325 -17.21 11.15 -3.31
C VAL A 325 -17.70 12.50 -2.78
N ASP A 326 -17.95 13.43 -3.72
CA ASP A 326 -18.58 14.70 -3.39
C ASP A 326 -19.95 14.43 -2.72
N PRO A 327 -20.21 14.97 -1.51
CA PRO A 327 -21.47 14.79 -0.80
C PRO A 327 -22.73 15.22 -1.57
N GLU A 328 -22.60 16.08 -2.59
CA GLU A 328 -23.71 16.49 -3.44
C GLU A 328 -24.15 15.40 -4.42
N LEU A 329 -23.28 14.42 -4.71
CA LEU A 329 -23.56 13.31 -5.60
C LEU A 329 -24.21 12.15 -4.83
N LYS A 330 -25.11 11.43 -5.52
CA LYS A 330 -25.86 10.32 -4.93
C LYS A 330 -25.48 9.00 -5.59
N GLY A 331 -24.84 8.12 -4.83
CA GLY A 331 -24.60 6.74 -5.21
C GLY A 331 -25.77 5.81 -4.85
N ASN A 332 -25.47 4.51 -4.78
CA ASN A 332 -26.42 3.44 -4.48
C ASN A 332 -26.80 3.40 -3.00
N ILE A 333 -25.97 3.94 -2.11
CA ILE A 333 -26.24 4.08 -0.66
C ILE A 333 -25.78 5.46 -0.14
N PRO A 334 -26.42 6.57 -0.56
CA PRO A 334 -25.95 7.93 -0.27
C PRO A 334 -25.73 8.20 1.22
N GLY A 335 -24.63 8.88 1.55
CA GLY A 335 -24.28 9.25 2.93
C GLY A 335 -23.65 8.10 3.74
N PHE A 336 -23.45 6.92 3.14
CA PHE A 336 -22.81 5.80 3.82
C PHE A 336 -21.38 6.12 4.26
N VAL A 337 -20.54 6.64 3.36
CA VAL A 337 -19.11 6.89 3.65
C VAL A 337 -18.89 7.90 4.78
N PRO A 338 -19.54 9.09 4.78
CA PRO A 338 -19.42 10.02 5.91
C PRO A 338 -19.87 9.41 7.24
N ASN A 339 -20.99 8.67 7.25
CA ASN A 339 -21.48 8.01 8.46
C ASN A 339 -20.53 6.92 8.96
N TRP A 340 -19.98 6.13 8.03
CA TRP A 340 -18.98 5.11 8.34
C TRP A 340 -17.70 5.73 8.93
N LEU A 341 -17.19 6.82 8.35
CA LEU A 341 -16.00 7.52 8.87
C LEU A 341 -16.24 8.10 10.26
N ASN A 342 -17.44 8.59 10.56
CA ASN A 342 -17.81 9.01 11.92
C ASN A 342 -17.78 7.82 12.90
N LYS A 343 -18.28 6.64 12.51
CA LYS A 343 -18.17 5.43 13.34
C LYS A 343 -16.72 4.99 13.55
N VAL A 344 -15.89 5.08 12.52
CA VAL A 344 -14.45 4.79 12.62
C VAL A 344 -13.76 5.76 13.58
N LYS A 345 -14.09 7.06 13.51
CA LYS A 345 -13.60 8.07 14.47
C LYS A 345 -13.96 7.68 15.91
N ASP A 346 -15.22 7.34 16.16
CA ASP A 346 -15.68 6.96 17.50
C ASP A 346 -15.04 5.66 18.01
N GLY A 347 -14.71 4.73 17.10
CA GLY A 347 -14.10 3.44 17.42
C GLY A 347 -12.58 3.47 17.68
N ILE A 348 -11.90 4.60 17.44
CA ILE A 348 -10.46 4.74 17.65
C ILE A 348 -10.19 5.94 18.57
N PRO A 349 -9.90 5.71 19.88
CA PRO A 349 -9.66 6.80 20.83
C PRO A 349 -8.53 7.74 20.38
N GLY A 350 -8.80 9.05 20.42
CA GLY A 350 -7.84 10.09 20.04
C GLY A 350 -7.60 10.23 18.53
N TYR A 351 -8.32 9.48 17.69
CA TYR A 351 -8.21 9.58 16.23
C TYR A 351 -9.22 10.57 15.67
N THR A 352 -8.80 11.36 14.68
CA THR A 352 -9.70 12.17 13.85
C THR A 352 -9.39 11.90 12.39
N PRO A 353 -10.33 11.32 11.62
CA PRO A 353 -10.15 11.12 10.19
C PRO A 353 -9.90 12.44 9.46
N HIS A 354 -8.82 12.49 8.69
CA HIS A 354 -8.64 13.55 7.71
C HIS A 354 -9.40 13.16 6.45
N VAL A 355 -10.41 13.95 6.07
CA VAL A 355 -11.33 13.62 4.98
C VAL A 355 -11.31 14.76 3.97
N LYS A 356 -11.17 14.43 2.69
CA LYS A 356 -11.23 15.40 1.59
C LYS A 356 -12.10 14.85 0.46
N PRO A 357 -13.20 15.52 0.09
CA PRO A 357 -13.89 15.22 -1.16
C PRO A 357 -12.91 15.41 -2.34
N LEU A 358 -12.76 14.38 -3.17
CA LEU A 358 -11.83 14.39 -4.31
C LEU A 358 -12.48 13.85 -5.58
N TYR A 359 -13.81 13.75 -5.63
CA TYR A 359 -14.47 13.35 -6.86
C TYR A 359 -14.25 14.40 -7.94
N PHE A 360 -13.45 14.05 -8.94
CA PHE A 360 -13.26 14.85 -10.13
C PHE A 360 -14.16 14.33 -11.24
N LYS A 361 -14.99 15.22 -11.78
CA LYS A 361 -15.51 15.09 -13.15
C LYS A 361 -14.34 15.34 -14.15
N PRO A 362 -14.46 14.90 -15.42
CA PRO A 362 -13.36 14.74 -16.40
C PRO A 362 -12.37 15.93 -16.49
N PRO A 363 -11.09 15.71 -16.89
CA PRO A 363 -10.75 15.00 -18.14
C PRO A 363 -10.15 13.59 -18.03
N THR A 364 -9.97 13.01 -16.84
CA THR A 364 -9.58 11.59 -16.69
C THR A 364 -10.18 10.96 -15.43
N PHE A 365 -10.41 9.66 -15.46
CA PHE A 365 -10.88 8.88 -14.31
C PHE A 365 -9.74 8.12 -13.62
N THR A 366 -9.73 8.15 -12.29
CA THR A 366 -9.13 7.13 -11.41
C THR A 366 -10.09 5.94 -11.26
N LEU A 367 -9.63 4.83 -10.68
CA LEU A 367 -10.50 3.69 -10.32
C LEU A 367 -11.71 4.18 -9.52
N PHE A 368 -11.44 4.92 -8.45
CA PHE A 368 -12.44 5.52 -7.57
C PHE A 368 -13.54 6.29 -8.34
N SER A 369 -13.14 7.21 -9.24
CA SER A 369 -14.11 8.01 -9.99
C SER A 369 -14.84 7.22 -11.08
N TYR A 370 -14.16 6.27 -11.73
CA TYR A 370 -14.77 5.38 -12.72
C TYR A 370 -15.84 4.48 -12.10
N LEU A 371 -15.57 3.94 -10.90
CA LEU A 371 -16.51 3.10 -10.18
C LEU A 371 -17.77 3.87 -9.82
N PHE A 372 -17.63 5.09 -9.29
CA PHE A 372 -18.77 5.94 -9.01
C PHE A 372 -19.52 6.30 -10.30
N GLU A 373 -18.83 6.77 -11.35
CA GLU A 373 -19.51 7.20 -12.58
C GLU A 373 -20.29 6.05 -13.23
N THR A 374 -19.69 4.86 -13.32
CA THR A 374 -20.24 3.70 -14.04
C THR A 374 -21.28 2.95 -13.22
N PHE A 375 -21.01 2.68 -11.95
CA PHE A 375 -21.83 1.79 -11.13
C PHE A 375 -22.61 2.51 -10.04
N LYS A 376 -22.41 3.82 -9.88
CA LYS A 376 -22.98 4.63 -8.78
C LYS A 376 -22.66 4.05 -7.40
N THR A 377 -21.56 3.33 -7.25
CA THR A 377 -21.16 2.79 -5.93
C THR A 377 -20.68 3.92 -5.02
N GLU A 378 -20.96 3.85 -3.72
CA GLU A 378 -20.28 4.74 -2.76
C GLU A 378 -18.80 4.36 -2.70
N ALA A 379 -17.97 5.14 -3.39
CA ALA A 379 -16.55 4.88 -3.53
C ALA A 379 -15.74 5.60 -2.45
N LEU A 380 -14.56 5.07 -2.14
CA LEU A 380 -13.61 5.66 -1.19
C LEU A 380 -12.17 5.31 -1.59
N VAL A 381 -11.26 6.27 -1.45
CA VAL A 381 -9.81 5.98 -1.39
C VAL A 381 -9.36 6.05 0.06
N PHE A 382 -8.70 4.99 0.52
CA PHE A 382 -8.16 4.87 1.87
C PHE A 382 -6.63 4.98 1.80
N GLU A 383 -6.10 6.17 2.06
CA GLU A 383 -4.66 6.43 2.09
C GLU A 383 -4.09 6.25 3.50
N ILE A 384 -2.98 5.52 3.59
CA ILE A 384 -2.20 5.36 4.82
C ILE A 384 -0.85 6.08 4.68
N GLY A 385 -0.47 6.82 5.71
CA GLY A 385 0.82 7.49 5.79
C GLY A 385 1.99 6.52 5.72
N ASP A 386 3.06 6.91 5.01
CA ASP A 386 4.26 6.09 4.81
C ASP A 386 4.98 5.72 6.12
N ASN A 387 4.77 6.52 7.17
CA ASN A 387 5.37 6.36 8.50
C ASN A 387 4.33 6.04 9.58
N THR A 388 3.08 5.75 9.20
CA THR A 388 2.03 5.37 10.16
C THR A 388 2.43 4.06 10.86
N PRO A 389 2.43 3.99 12.21
CA PRO A 389 2.88 2.79 12.92
C PRO A 389 2.07 1.55 12.55
N LYS A 390 2.75 0.42 12.30
CA LYS A 390 2.13 -0.83 11.81
C LYS A 390 0.99 -1.32 12.69
N ASP A 391 1.15 -1.27 14.01
CA ASP A 391 0.09 -1.66 14.96
C ASP A 391 -1.13 -0.75 14.85
N PHE A 392 -0.92 0.55 14.61
CA PHE A 392 -2.01 1.48 14.37
C PHE A 392 -2.68 1.24 13.02
N ILE A 393 -1.93 0.94 11.96
CA ILE A 393 -2.49 0.55 10.65
C ILE A 393 -3.42 -0.66 10.82
N LYS A 394 -2.95 -1.69 11.52
CA LYS A 394 -3.74 -2.90 11.82
C LYS A 394 -5.02 -2.55 12.59
N LYS A 395 -4.89 -1.81 13.69
CA LYS A 395 -6.05 -1.37 14.49
C LYS A 395 -7.05 -0.56 13.66
N LYS A 396 -6.55 0.33 12.81
CA LYS A 396 -7.36 1.18 11.94
C LYS A 396 -8.13 0.33 10.92
N GLY A 397 -7.47 -0.62 10.25
CA GLY A 397 -8.12 -1.56 9.34
C GLY A 397 -9.18 -2.43 10.03
N GLU A 398 -8.88 -2.92 11.24
CA GLU A 398 -9.83 -3.72 12.04
C GLU A 398 -11.10 -2.93 12.40
N VAL A 399 -10.95 -1.76 13.02
CA VAL A 399 -12.10 -0.93 13.39
C VAL A 399 -12.88 -0.49 12.16
N SER A 400 -12.18 -0.11 11.09
CA SER A 400 -12.80 0.20 9.79
C SER A 400 -13.66 -0.96 9.27
N GLY A 401 -13.18 -2.20 9.32
CA GLY A 401 -13.92 -3.39 8.89
C GLY A 401 -15.13 -3.70 9.78
N GLU A 402 -14.98 -3.59 11.09
CA GLU A 402 -16.08 -3.82 12.05
C GLU A 402 -17.21 -2.80 11.86
N GLU A 403 -16.88 -1.51 11.86
CA GLU A 403 -17.87 -0.45 11.69
C GLU A 403 -18.50 -0.45 10.30
N PHE A 404 -17.75 -0.88 9.28
CA PHE A 404 -18.30 -1.11 7.94
C PHE A 404 -19.41 -2.16 7.97
N MET A 405 -19.14 -3.34 8.53
CA MET A 405 -20.12 -4.42 8.61
C MET A 405 -21.35 -4.04 9.41
N LYS A 406 -21.18 -3.36 10.56
CA LYS A 406 -22.29 -2.88 11.40
C LYS A 406 -23.20 -1.96 10.59
N LEU A 407 -22.62 -0.92 9.99
CA LEU A 407 -23.39 0.09 9.28
C LEU A 407 -24.05 -0.47 8.01
N ILE A 408 -23.32 -1.24 7.19
CA ILE A 408 -23.89 -1.70 5.91
C ILE A 408 -25.01 -2.72 6.11
N LEU A 409 -24.94 -3.53 7.17
CA LEU A 409 -26.03 -4.44 7.55
C LEU A 409 -27.28 -3.69 8.01
N GLU A 410 -27.14 -2.46 8.53
CA GLU A 410 -28.25 -1.58 8.91
C GLU A 410 -28.83 -0.84 7.70
N SER A 411 -27.96 -0.35 6.80
CA SER A 411 -28.35 0.38 5.60
C SER A 411 -29.05 -0.46 4.53
N THR A 412 -28.91 -1.79 4.59
CA THR A 412 -29.54 -2.73 3.64
C THR A 412 -30.51 -3.71 4.34
N LYS A 413 -31.16 -3.25 5.42
CA LYS A 413 -32.18 -4.05 6.10
C LYS A 413 -33.40 -4.32 5.23
#